data_AF-A0A0N5BJ86-F1
#
_entry.id   AF-A0A0N5BJ86-F1
#
_cell.length_a   1.000
_cell.length_b   1.000
_cell.length_c   1.000
_cell.angle_alpha   90.00
_cell.angle_beta   90.00
_cell.angle_gamma   90.00
#
_symmetry.space_group_name_H-M   'P 1'
#
loop_
_entity.id
_entity.type
_entity.pdbx_description
1 polymer ?
#
loop_
_entity_poly.entity_id
_entity_poly.type
_entity_poly.pdbx_seq_one_letter_code
_entity_poly.pdbx_strand_id
1 'polypeptide(L)'
;MRDAMFKGEKINFTENRAVYHIGLRNKDNNSPHIDDQDVNKDVNDVLKHMKQFCSEIISGLWTGYTGKKITDIFNIGETITNAESAKEWFLSKAGDPSHIAKHFVALSTNAPKVKEFGIHESNMFAFWDWVGGRYSLWSAIGLSIPVFIGFDNFENLLEGGHFMDKHFK
;
A
#
# COMPACT_ATOMS: atom_id res chain seq x y z
N MET A 1 3.50 23.35 -15.72
CA MET A 1 3.92 22.36 -14.70
C MET A 1 2.75 21.54 -14.17
N ARG A 2 1.63 22.16 -13.75
CA ARG A 2 0.41 21.45 -13.35
C ARG A 2 -0.09 20.49 -14.43
N ASP A 3 -0.36 20.98 -15.63
CA ASP A 3 -0.96 20.13 -16.68
C ASP A 3 -0.05 18.95 -17.08
N ALA A 4 1.27 19.17 -17.05
CA ALA A 4 2.28 18.13 -17.24
C ALA A 4 2.21 17.05 -16.14
N MET A 5 2.01 17.46 -14.87
CA MET A 5 1.73 16.53 -13.77
C MET A 5 0.49 15.68 -14.07
N PHE A 6 -0.62 16.30 -14.49
CA PHE A 6 -1.87 15.60 -14.79
C PHE A 6 -1.78 14.65 -15.99
N LYS A 7 -0.78 14.84 -16.86
CA LYS A 7 -0.46 13.96 -17.99
C LYS A 7 0.56 12.87 -17.65
N GLY A 8 1.06 12.81 -16.41
CA GLY A 8 2.07 11.83 -16.00
C GLY A 8 3.47 12.12 -16.56
N GLU A 9 3.75 13.36 -16.99
CA GLU A 9 5.06 13.73 -17.52
C GLU A 9 6.14 13.71 -16.41
N LYS A 10 7.40 13.50 -16.83
CA LYS A 10 8.57 13.44 -15.94
C LYS A 10 8.99 14.85 -15.48
N ILE A 11 8.23 15.41 -14.55
CA ILE A 11 8.45 16.75 -13.99
C ILE A 11 9.42 16.77 -12.80
N ASN A 12 9.79 15.61 -12.25
CA ASN A 12 10.88 15.50 -11.29
C ASN A 12 12.19 15.34 -12.06
N PHE A 13 12.82 16.47 -12.38
CA PHE A 13 13.98 16.52 -13.27
C PHE A 13 15.25 15.90 -12.68
N THR A 14 15.44 15.96 -11.36
CA THR A 14 16.64 15.42 -10.71
C THR A 14 16.65 13.90 -10.68
N GLU A 15 15.47 13.27 -10.63
CA GLU A 15 15.33 11.82 -10.58
C GLU A 15 14.77 11.24 -11.89
N ASN A 16 14.43 12.09 -12.86
CA ASN A 16 13.79 11.73 -14.13
C ASN A 16 12.52 10.87 -13.92
N ARG A 17 11.62 11.32 -13.03
CA ARG A 17 10.40 10.59 -12.66
C ARG A 17 9.14 11.42 -12.85
N ALA A 18 8.03 10.73 -13.11
CA ALA A 18 6.70 11.32 -13.01
C ALA A 18 6.36 11.61 -11.54
N VAL A 19 5.46 12.58 -11.32
CA VAL A 19 4.88 12.85 -10.00
C VAL A 19 3.37 12.70 -10.15
N TYR A 20 2.84 11.51 -9.81
CA TYR A 20 1.49 11.13 -10.22
C TYR A 20 0.61 10.56 -9.10
N HIS A 21 0.77 11.07 -7.88
CA HIS A 21 -0.03 10.68 -6.72
C HIS A 21 -1.56 10.90 -6.91
N ILE A 22 -2.00 11.71 -7.87
CA ILE A 22 -3.42 11.86 -8.24
C ILE A 22 -4.01 10.57 -8.82
N GLY A 23 -3.19 9.75 -9.50
CA GLY A 23 -3.62 8.48 -10.10
C GLY A 23 -4.12 7.48 -9.05
N LEU A 24 -3.60 7.56 -7.82
CA LEU A 24 -3.97 6.70 -6.69
C LEU A 24 -5.43 6.85 -6.26
N ARG A 25 -6.06 7.97 -6.62
CA ARG A 25 -7.43 8.31 -6.25
C ARG A 25 -8.30 8.67 -7.46
N ASN A 26 -7.80 8.48 -8.68
CA ASN A 26 -8.55 8.81 -9.88
C ASN A 26 -9.72 7.85 -10.11
N LYS A 27 -10.94 8.30 -9.84
CA LYS A 27 -12.16 7.48 -10.05
C LYS A 27 -12.66 7.44 -11.49
N ASP A 28 -12.12 8.28 -12.37
CA ASP A 28 -12.55 8.34 -13.77
C ASP A 28 -11.89 7.24 -14.62
N ASN A 29 -10.90 6.52 -14.06
CA ASN A 29 -10.14 5.47 -14.74
C ASN A 29 -9.56 5.91 -16.10
N ASN A 30 -9.13 7.17 -16.19
CA ASN A 30 -8.57 7.78 -17.39
C ASN A 30 -7.10 8.21 -17.21
N SER A 31 -6.40 7.61 -16.23
CA SER A 31 -4.99 7.87 -16.00
C SER A 31 -4.16 7.48 -17.23
N PRO A 32 -3.08 8.22 -17.55
CA PRO A 32 -2.13 7.84 -18.58
C PRO A 32 -1.35 6.60 -18.15
N HIS A 33 -0.71 5.96 -19.12
CA HIS A 33 0.37 5.02 -18.79
C HIS A 33 1.59 5.81 -18.33
N ILE A 34 2.31 5.28 -17.34
CA ILE A 34 3.58 5.85 -16.87
C ILE A 34 4.64 4.79 -17.06
N ASP A 35 5.59 5.07 -17.96
CA ASP A 35 6.56 4.09 -18.45
C ASP A 35 5.84 2.82 -18.97
N ASP A 36 6.00 1.67 -18.33
CA ASP A 36 5.38 0.39 -18.68
C ASP A 36 4.11 0.05 -17.88
N GLN A 37 3.66 0.96 -17.00
CA GLN A 37 2.58 0.71 -16.06
C GLN A 37 1.22 1.22 -16.57
N ASP A 38 0.22 0.36 -16.53
CA ASP A 38 -1.19 0.76 -16.63
C ASP A 38 -1.65 1.21 -15.24
N VAL A 39 -1.53 2.52 -14.99
CA VAL A 39 -1.81 3.12 -13.69
C VAL A 39 -3.21 2.77 -13.19
N ASN A 40 -4.24 2.75 -14.05
CA ASN A 40 -5.60 2.47 -13.58
C ASN A 40 -5.73 1.02 -13.15
N LYS A 41 -5.22 0.08 -13.95
CA LYS A 41 -5.25 -1.34 -13.62
C LYS A 41 -4.46 -1.61 -12.34
N ASP A 42 -3.23 -1.13 -12.27
CA ASP A 42 -2.31 -1.41 -11.17
C ASP A 42 -2.81 -0.82 -9.84
N VAL A 43 -3.33 0.41 -9.86
CA VAL A 43 -3.95 1.04 -8.67
C VAL A 43 -5.20 0.27 -8.23
N ASN A 44 -6.09 -0.07 -9.15
CA ASN A 44 -7.33 -0.77 -8.81
C ASN A 44 -7.08 -2.19 -8.28
N ASP A 45 -6.08 -2.90 -8.82
CA ASP A 45 -5.69 -4.22 -8.34
C ASP A 45 -5.17 -4.14 -6.89
N VAL A 46 -4.33 -3.14 -6.58
CA VAL A 46 -3.86 -2.91 -5.21
C VAL A 46 -5.02 -2.51 -4.29
N LEU A 47 -5.90 -1.58 -4.69
CA LEU A 47 -7.06 -1.19 -3.88
C LEU A 47 -8.00 -2.36 -3.60
N LYS A 48 -8.24 -3.22 -4.60
CA LYS A 48 -9.02 -4.45 -4.43
C LYS A 48 -8.37 -5.40 -3.42
N HIS A 49 -7.05 -5.59 -3.53
CA HIS A 49 -6.30 -6.41 -2.58
C HIS A 49 -6.36 -5.83 -1.16
N MET A 50 -6.18 -4.51 -1.00
CA MET A 50 -6.34 -3.83 0.29
C MET A 50 -7.75 -4.01 0.86
N LYS A 51 -8.81 -3.90 0.03
CA LYS A 51 -10.20 -4.11 0.45
C LYS A 51 -10.42 -5.51 1.01
N GLN A 52 -9.91 -6.52 0.31
CA GLN A 52 -9.99 -7.91 0.77
C GLN A 52 -9.27 -8.08 2.12
N PHE A 53 -8.01 -7.66 2.22
CA PHE A 53 -7.23 -7.76 3.45
C PHE A 53 -7.91 -7.06 4.64
N CYS A 54 -8.37 -5.82 4.45
CA CYS A 54 -9.06 -5.07 5.50
C CYS A 54 -10.34 -5.79 5.94
N SER A 55 -11.12 -6.32 4.99
CA SER A 55 -12.33 -7.09 5.30
C SER A 55 -12.01 -8.34 6.13
N GLU A 56 -10.94 -9.06 5.79
CA GLU A 56 -10.53 -10.27 6.52
C GLU A 56 -10.05 -9.94 7.94
N ILE A 57 -9.29 -8.85 8.12
CA ILE A 57 -8.85 -8.39 9.44
C ILE A 57 -10.05 -7.94 10.30
N ILE A 58 -10.90 -7.05 9.76
CA ILE A 58 -12.02 -6.44 10.50
C ILE A 58 -13.07 -7.50 10.90
N SER A 59 -13.38 -8.44 10.01
CA SER A 59 -14.29 -9.56 10.33
C SER A 59 -13.68 -10.57 11.32
N GLY A 60 -12.34 -10.60 11.40
CA GLY A 60 -11.58 -11.61 12.13
C GLY A 60 -11.50 -12.95 11.42
N LEU A 61 -11.73 -12.98 10.09
CA LEU A 61 -11.40 -14.12 9.25
C LEU A 61 -9.88 -14.33 9.18
N TRP A 62 -9.12 -13.23 9.17
CA TRP A 62 -7.67 -13.29 9.34
C TRP A 62 -7.33 -13.51 10.81
N THR A 63 -6.70 -14.63 11.10
CA THR A 63 -6.25 -14.99 12.44
C THR A 63 -4.73 -15.07 12.51
N GLY A 64 -4.17 -14.78 13.69
CA GLY A 64 -2.78 -15.08 13.98
C GLY A 64 -2.51 -16.59 14.04
N TYR A 65 -1.25 -16.98 14.21
CA TYR A 65 -0.82 -18.39 14.30
C TYR A 65 -1.51 -19.23 15.41
N THR A 66 -2.14 -18.59 16.41
CA THR A 66 -2.89 -19.29 17.47
C THR A 66 -4.38 -19.45 17.15
N GLY A 67 -4.84 -19.03 15.97
CA GLY A 67 -6.25 -19.00 15.59
C GLY A 67 -7.04 -17.84 16.22
N LYS A 68 -6.39 -16.96 17.00
CA LYS A 68 -7.02 -15.76 17.56
C LYS A 68 -7.10 -14.65 16.51
N LYS A 69 -8.16 -13.84 16.61
CA LYS A 69 -8.33 -12.63 15.79
C LYS A 69 -7.18 -11.65 16.04
N ILE A 70 -6.80 -10.90 15.01
CA ILE A 70 -5.88 -9.77 15.14
C ILE A 70 -6.61 -8.63 15.85
N THR A 71 -5.98 -8.06 16.89
CA THR A 71 -6.52 -6.94 17.68
C THR A 71 -5.72 -5.66 17.51
N ASP A 72 -4.43 -5.80 17.21
CA ASP A 72 -3.48 -4.71 17.20
C ASP A 72 -2.68 -4.72 15.90
N ILE A 73 -2.46 -3.53 15.34
CA ILE A 73 -1.66 -3.33 14.13
C ILE A 73 -0.55 -2.35 14.46
N PHE A 74 0.65 -2.72 14.05
CA PHE A 74 1.85 -1.90 14.22
C PHE A 74 2.47 -1.63 12.85
N ASN A 75 2.67 -0.35 12.51
CA ASN A 75 3.29 0.05 11.26
C ASN A 75 4.76 0.39 11.49
N ILE A 76 5.65 -0.12 10.62
CA ILE A 76 7.08 0.17 10.65
C ILE A 76 7.43 1.01 9.42
N GLY A 77 7.73 2.30 9.63
CA GLY A 77 7.91 3.27 8.54
C GLY A 77 9.36 3.60 8.17
N GLU A 78 10.34 3.38 9.04
CA GLU A 78 11.67 4.01 8.87
C GLU A 78 12.81 3.08 8.44
N THR A 79 12.96 1.90 9.03
CA THR A 79 14.18 1.09 8.82
C THR A 79 13.93 -0.39 8.85
N ILE A 80 14.63 -1.11 7.95
CA ILE A 80 14.64 -2.58 7.91
C ILE A 80 15.10 -3.19 9.25
N THR A 81 15.98 -2.51 9.98
CA THR A 81 16.45 -2.92 11.32
C THR A 81 15.30 -3.10 12.30
N ASN A 82 14.30 -2.21 12.29
CA ASN A 82 13.13 -2.34 13.16
C ASN A 82 12.24 -3.51 12.73
N ALA A 83 12.13 -3.77 11.42
CA ALA A 83 11.38 -4.90 10.91
C ALA A 83 12.04 -6.24 11.29
N GLU A 84 13.36 -6.36 11.14
CA GLU A 84 14.10 -7.54 11.58
C GLU A 84 14.01 -7.74 13.10
N SER A 85 14.13 -6.67 13.89
CA SER A 85 13.97 -6.75 15.35
C SER A 85 12.58 -7.25 15.75
N ALA A 86 11.52 -6.76 15.08
CA ALA A 86 10.16 -7.22 15.31
C ALA A 86 9.96 -8.70 14.90
N LYS A 87 10.56 -9.11 13.78
CA LYS A 87 10.55 -10.50 13.30
C LYS A 87 11.28 -11.42 14.27
N GLU A 88 12.47 -11.08 14.72
CA GLU A 88 13.24 -11.86 15.71
C GLU A 88 12.47 -11.99 17.02
N TRP A 89 11.92 -10.90 17.53
CA TRP A 89 11.08 -10.92 18.72
C TRP A 89 9.86 -11.83 18.55
N PHE A 90 9.16 -11.72 17.41
CA PHE A 90 8.00 -12.55 17.10
C PHE A 90 8.36 -14.03 17.03
N LEU A 91 9.43 -14.39 16.31
CA LEU A 91 9.89 -15.78 16.15
C LEU A 91 10.39 -16.38 17.46
N SER A 92 10.95 -15.58 18.37
CA SER A 92 11.31 -16.03 19.73
C SER A 92 10.10 -16.54 20.53
N LYS A 93 8.88 -16.14 20.14
CA LYS A 93 7.61 -16.59 20.75
C LYS A 93 6.89 -17.62 19.90
N ALA A 94 6.83 -17.42 18.59
CA ALA A 94 6.07 -18.25 17.66
C ALA A 94 6.79 -19.55 17.27
N GLY A 95 8.13 -19.59 17.36
CA GLY A 95 8.98 -20.76 17.10
C GLY A 95 9.13 -21.14 15.63
N ASP A 96 8.06 -21.08 14.84
CA ASP A 96 8.03 -21.48 13.42
C ASP A 96 8.06 -20.25 12.49
N PRO A 97 9.06 -20.13 11.59
CA PRO A 97 9.11 -19.11 10.54
C PRO A 97 7.89 -19.07 9.61
N SER A 98 7.16 -20.18 9.44
CA SER A 98 5.93 -20.21 8.63
C SER A 98 4.86 -19.25 9.16
N HIS A 99 4.90 -18.92 10.46
CA HIS A 99 3.97 -17.99 11.09
C HIS A 99 4.17 -16.52 10.69
N ILE A 100 5.29 -16.18 10.03
CA ILE A 100 5.52 -14.82 9.49
C ILE A 100 4.39 -14.43 8.54
N ALA A 101 3.97 -15.35 7.67
CA ALA A 101 2.90 -15.11 6.70
C ALA A 101 1.52 -14.83 7.33
N LYS A 102 1.36 -15.02 8.66
CA LYS A 102 0.12 -14.70 9.39
C LYS A 102 0.18 -13.35 10.12
N HIS A 103 1.37 -12.80 10.33
CA HIS A 103 1.59 -11.62 11.20
C HIS A 103 2.34 -10.46 10.52
N PHE A 104 2.95 -10.70 9.35
CA PHE A 104 3.68 -9.69 8.61
C PHE A 104 3.10 -9.53 7.21
N VAL A 105 2.92 -8.26 6.84
CA VAL A 105 2.58 -7.79 5.49
C VAL A 105 3.62 -6.75 5.08
N ALA A 106 3.86 -6.61 3.78
CA ALA A 106 4.84 -5.66 3.26
C ALA A 106 4.19 -4.64 2.32
N LEU A 107 4.58 -3.38 2.47
CA LEU A 107 4.25 -2.31 1.54
C LEU A 107 5.56 -1.97 0.82
N SER A 108 5.74 -2.40 -0.42
CA SER A 108 7.05 -2.34 -1.08
C SER A 108 6.98 -2.36 -2.60
N THR A 109 8.05 -1.91 -3.25
CA THR A 109 8.31 -2.09 -4.68
C THR A 109 9.26 -3.27 -4.95
N ASN A 110 9.84 -3.88 -3.92
CA ASN A 110 10.92 -4.87 -4.03
C ASN A 110 10.46 -6.26 -3.58
N ALA A 111 9.79 -7.00 -4.47
CA ALA A 111 9.32 -8.35 -4.20
C ALA A 111 10.43 -9.34 -3.77
N PRO A 112 11.64 -9.33 -4.36
CA PRO A 112 12.73 -10.19 -3.91
C PRO A 112 13.08 -10.02 -2.42
N LYS A 113 13.20 -8.77 -1.95
CA LYS A 113 13.50 -8.51 -0.52
C LYS A 113 12.35 -8.87 0.41
N VAL A 114 11.10 -8.69 -0.03
CA VAL A 114 9.92 -9.11 0.75
C VAL A 114 9.91 -10.64 0.92
N LYS A 115 10.24 -11.37 -0.14
CA LYS A 115 10.36 -12.83 -0.11
C LYS A 115 11.51 -13.32 0.76
N GLU A 116 12.68 -12.66 0.66
CA GLU A 116 13.83 -12.91 1.53
C GLU A 116 13.50 -12.67 3.02
N PHE A 117 12.68 -11.65 3.31
CA PHE A 117 12.18 -11.40 4.67
C PHE A 117 11.30 -12.55 5.20
N GLY A 118 10.70 -13.35 4.31
CA GLY A 118 9.79 -14.46 4.64
C GLY A 118 8.31 -14.11 4.54
N ILE A 119 7.97 -12.94 3.98
CA ILE A 119 6.58 -12.55 3.72
C ILE A 119 6.14 -13.17 2.40
N HIS A 120 4.97 -13.81 2.43
CA HIS A 120 4.38 -14.39 1.23
C HIS A 120 3.99 -13.28 0.23
N GLU A 121 4.11 -13.55 -1.08
CA GLU A 121 3.84 -12.55 -2.13
C GLU A 121 2.39 -12.03 -2.08
N SER A 122 1.43 -12.87 -1.65
CA SER A 122 0.04 -12.45 -1.42
C SER A 122 -0.13 -11.45 -0.28
N ASN A 123 0.89 -11.24 0.55
CA ASN A 123 0.87 -10.29 1.66
C ASN A 123 1.69 -9.04 1.34
N MET A 124 2.10 -8.89 0.09
CA MET A 124 2.77 -7.71 -0.42
C MET A 124 1.76 -6.79 -1.11
N PHE A 125 1.80 -5.52 -0.75
CA PHE A 125 1.03 -4.47 -1.40
C PHE A 125 1.99 -3.55 -2.12
N ALA A 126 1.91 -3.55 -3.45
CA ALA A 126 2.79 -2.78 -4.29
C ALA A 126 2.47 -1.27 -4.24
N PHE A 127 3.49 -0.47 -4.49
CA PHE A 127 3.36 0.92 -4.89
C PHE A 127 4.43 1.23 -5.96
N TRP A 128 4.49 2.47 -6.43
CA TRP A 128 5.27 2.81 -7.62
C TRP A 128 6.16 4.03 -7.39
N ASP A 129 7.23 4.15 -8.18
CA ASP A 129 8.23 5.21 -8.04
C ASP A 129 7.72 6.63 -8.31
N TRP A 130 6.60 6.76 -9.02
CA TRP A 130 5.92 8.04 -9.23
C TRP A 130 5.07 8.49 -8.02
N VAL A 131 5.01 7.67 -6.96
CA VAL A 131 4.42 7.98 -5.67
C VAL A 131 5.51 8.48 -4.71
N GLY A 132 5.60 9.79 -4.52
CA GLY A 132 6.51 10.35 -3.53
C GLY A 132 6.08 10.01 -2.09
N GLY A 133 7.03 9.75 -1.20
CA GLY A 133 6.74 9.31 0.19
C GLY A 133 5.76 10.22 0.94
N ARG A 134 5.93 11.55 0.86
CA ARG A 134 5.01 12.53 1.48
C ARG A 134 3.64 12.67 0.80
N TYR A 135 3.44 12.01 -0.34
CA TYR A 135 2.19 11.97 -1.12
C TYR A 135 1.61 10.55 -1.20
N SER A 136 2.10 9.62 -0.38
CA SER A 136 1.83 8.18 -0.51
C SER A 136 0.61 7.68 0.27
N LEU A 137 -0.02 8.52 1.10
CA LEU A 137 -1.17 8.15 1.93
C LEU A 137 -2.30 7.45 1.15
N TRP A 138 -2.50 7.81 -0.11
CA TRP A 138 -3.55 7.28 -0.98
C TRP A 138 -3.23 5.89 -1.55
N SER A 139 -2.01 5.40 -1.37
CA SER A 139 -1.52 4.11 -1.87
C SER A 139 -1.64 3.01 -0.82
N ALA A 140 -1.04 1.85 -1.11
CA ALA A 140 -0.76 0.79 -0.14
C ALA A 140 -0.13 1.31 1.17
N ILE A 141 0.69 2.37 1.13
CA ILE A 141 1.29 2.97 2.34
C ILE A 141 0.24 3.40 3.37
N GLY A 142 -0.96 3.79 2.93
CA GLY A 142 -2.08 4.14 3.80
C GLY A 142 -2.85 2.97 4.38
N LEU A 143 -2.46 1.70 4.16
CA LEU A 143 -3.25 0.50 4.50
C LEU A 143 -3.79 0.45 5.93
N SER A 144 -3.08 0.99 6.91
CA SER A 144 -3.57 1.02 8.29
C SER A 144 -4.83 1.86 8.50
N ILE A 145 -5.06 2.87 7.65
CA ILE A 145 -6.24 3.73 7.69
C ILE A 145 -7.52 2.91 7.45
N PRO A 146 -7.73 2.23 6.30
CA PRO A 146 -8.93 1.45 6.05
C PRO A 146 -9.10 0.27 7.01
N VAL A 147 -8.04 -0.25 7.62
CA VAL A 147 -8.22 -1.26 8.67
C VAL A 147 -8.88 -0.66 9.91
N PHE A 148 -8.57 0.59 10.26
CA PHE A 148 -9.15 1.26 11.42
C PHE A 148 -10.55 1.84 11.15
N ILE A 149 -10.76 2.48 9.99
CA ILE A 149 -12.02 3.17 9.66
C ILE A 149 -12.97 2.35 8.80
N GLY A 150 -12.55 1.19 8.29
CA GLY A 150 -13.27 0.43 7.27
C GLY A 150 -12.99 0.92 5.86
N PHE A 151 -13.03 -0.01 4.88
CA PHE A 151 -12.63 0.31 3.52
C PHE A 151 -13.59 1.28 2.81
N ASP A 152 -14.88 1.23 3.10
CA ASP A 152 -15.87 2.15 2.51
C ASP A 152 -15.58 3.62 2.90
N ASN A 153 -15.13 3.85 4.15
CA ASN A 153 -14.70 5.18 4.58
C ASN A 153 -13.39 5.62 3.91
N PHE A 154 -12.50 4.69 3.60
CA PHE A 154 -11.30 4.98 2.81
C PHE A 154 -11.66 5.27 1.34
N GLU A 155 -12.66 4.60 0.76
CA GLU A 155 -13.18 4.95 -0.56
C GLU A 155 -13.73 6.38 -0.60
N ASN A 156 -14.49 6.81 0.42
CA ASN A 156 -14.94 8.20 0.58
C ASN A 156 -13.77 9.20 0.68
N LEU A 157 -12.70 8.83 1.40
CA LEU A 157 -11.48 9.65 1.48
C LEU A 157 -10.83 9.81 0.10
N LEU A 158 -10.71 8.73 -0.68
CA LEU A 158 -10.19 8.77 -2.05
C LEU A 158 -11.08 9.65 -2.94
N GLU A 159 -12.41 9.55 -2.83
CA GLU A 159 -13.35 10.37 -3.57
C GLU A 159 -13.22 11.86 -3.27
N GLY A 160 -13.07 12.23 -1.99
CA GLY A 160 -12.83 13.62 -1.60
C GLY A 160 -11.54 14.18 -2.19
N GLY A 161 -10.46 13.38 -2.21
CA GLY A 161 -9.21 13.77 -2.86
C GLY A 161 -9.33 13.90 -4.38
N HIS A 162 -10.04 12.99 -5.05
CA HIS A 162 -10.34 13.06 -6.49
C HIS A 162 -11.14 14.30 -6.85
N PHE A 163 -12.17 14.61 -6.05
CA PHE A 163 -12.98 15.80 -6.21
C PHE A 163 -12.12 17.07 -6.19
N MET A 164 -11.19 17.17 -5.23
CA MET A 164 -10.29 18.30 -5.14
C MET A 164 -9.29 18.35 -6.31
N ASP A 165 -8.78 17.20 -6.77
CA ASP A 165 -7.90 17.13 -7.95
C ASP A 165 -8.61 17.68 -9.20
N LYS A 166 -9.91 17.37 -9.37
CA LYS A 166 -10.73 17.93 -10.45
C LYS A 166 -10.94 19.43 -10.33
N HIS A 167 -11.12 19.95 -9.12
CA HIS A 167 -11.25 21.38 -8.89
C HIS A 167 -9.93 22.13 -9.16
N PHE A 168 -8.79 21.50 -8.84
CA PHE A 168 -7.47 22.10 -9.01
C PHE A 168 -6.98 22.13 -10.47
N LYS A 169 -7.43 21.17 -11.29
CA LYS A 169 -7.10 21.05 -12.72
C LYS A 169 -7.63 22.23 -13.53
#